data_AF-A0A7C4GPC6-F1
#
_entry.id   AF-A0A7C4GPC6-F1
#
_cell.length_a   1.000
_cell.length_b   1.000
_cell.length_c   1.000
_cell.angle_alpha   90.00
_cell.angle_beta   90.00
_cell.angle_gamma   90.00
#
_symmetry.space_group_name_H-M   'P 1'
#
loop_
_entity.id
_entity.type
_entity.pdbx_description
1 polymer ?
#
loop_
_entity_poly.entity_id
_entity_poly.type
_entity_poly.pdbx_seq_one_letter_code
_entity_poly.pdbx_strand_id
1 'polypeptide(L)' 'MVTPWTVEGEVDYNKLVEKFGTSIIDDRLMERFVSVAGEDHHLLRRRIFFSHRDLD' A
#
# COMPACT_ATOMS: atom_id res chain seq x y z
N MET A 1 -13.56 -9.48 8.07
CA MET A 1 -12.79 -10.59 7.47
C MET A 1 -12.42 -10.21 6.05
N VAL A 2 -11.20 -10.54 5.59
CA VAL A 2 -10.73 -10.25 4.22
C VAL A 2 -10.18 -11.53 3.61
N THR A 3 -10.74 -11.92 2.47
CA THR A 3 -10.29 -13.03 1.61
C THR A 3 -10.35 -12.58 0.15
N PRO A 4 -9.80 -13.36 -0.81
CA PRO A 4 -9.94 -13.04 -2.23
C PRO A 4 -11.38 -12.99 -2.76
N TRP A 5 -12.35 -13.52 -2.03
CA TRP A 5 -13.75 -13.64 -2.46
C TRP A 5 -14.72 -12.77 -1.64
N THR A 6 -14.34 -12.41 -0.41
CA THR A 6 -15.26 -11.73 0.52
C THR A 6 -14.54 -10.71 1.37
N VAL A 7 -15.17 -9.55 1.54
CA VAL A 7 -14.79 -8.51 2.49
C VAL A 7 -16.00 -8.23 3.37
N GLU A 8 -15.87 -8.42 4.69
CA GLU A 8 -16.95 -8.23 5.66
C GLU A 8 -16.48 -7.43 6.87
N GLY A 9 -17.33 -6.51 7.35
CA GLY A 9 -17.09 -5.70 8.54
C GLY A 9 -16.16 -4.51 8.30
N GLU A 10 -15.77 -3.85 9.40
CA GLU A 10 -14.81 -2.75 9.38
C GLU A 10 -13.39 -3.27 9.13
N VAL A 11 -12.71 -2.68 8.14
CA VAL A 11 -11.39 -3.14 7.69
C VAL A 11 -10.31 -2.25 8.25
N ASP A 12 -9.49 -2.82 9.13
CA ASP A 12 -8.28 -2.17 9.63
C ASP A 12 -7.08 -2.56 8.74
N TYR A 13 -6.66 -1.61 7.90
CA TYR A 13 -5.58 -1.84 6.94
C TYR A 13 -4.22 -2.07 7.61
N ASN A 14 -3.96 -1.52 8.79
CA ASN A 14 -2.71 -1.79 9.52
C ASN A 14 -2.65 -3.26 9.95
N LYS A 15 -3.77 -3.81 10.45
CA LYS A 15 -3.88 -5.24 10.76
C LYS A 15 -3.71 -6.13 9.54
N LEU A 16 -4.14 -5.68 8.36
CA LEU A 16 -3.94 -6.45 7.12
C LEU A 16 -2.46 -6.55 6.77
N VAL A 17 -1.70 -5.46 6.91
CA VAL A 17 -0.26 -5.47 6.63
C VAL A 17 0.47 -6.48 7.51
N GLU A 18 0.19 -6.47 8.81
CA GLU A 18 0.75 -7.44 9.76
C GLU A 18 0.34 -8.88 9.41
N LYS A 19 -0.94 -9.11 9.10
CA LYS A 19 -1.49 -10.43 8.79
C LYS A 19 -0.92 -11.03 7.49
N PHE A 20 -0.70 -10.21 6.47
CA PHE A 20 -0.19 -10.64 5.17
C PHE A 20 1.34 -10.54 5.04
N GLY A 21 2.03 -10.03 6.06
CA GLY A 21 3.48 -9.86 6.07
C GLY A 21 3.98 -8.95 4.95
N THR A 22 3.23 -7.90 4.64
CA THR A 22 3.62 -6.87 3.66
C THR A 22 4.27 -5.69 4.37
N SER A 23 4.93 -4.83 3.61
CA SER A 23 5.50 -3.58 4.12
C SER A 23 4.61 -2.40 3.72
N ILE A 24 4.56 -1.35 4.55
CA ILE A 24 3.87 -0.10 4.19
C ILE A 24 4.71 0.67 3.18
N ILE A 25 4.04 1.24 2.19
CA ILE A 25 4.67 2.21 1.28
C ILE A 25 4.95 3.49 2.09
N ASP A 26 6.22 3.70 2.41
CA ASP A 26 6.70 4.87 3.13
C ASP A 26 6.91 6.08 2.21
N ASP A 27 7.10 7.27 2.80
CA ASP A 27 7.30 8.49 2.03
C ASP A 27 8.60 8.46 1.20
N ARG A 28 9.61 7.68 1.64
CA ARG A 28 10.85 7.48 0.89
C ARG A 28 10.61 6.72 -0.41
N LEU A 29 9.81 5.67 -0.38
CA LEU A 29 9.40 4.91 -1.57
C LEU A 29 8.59 5.79 -2.51
N MET A 30 7.71 6.63 -1.96
CA MET A 30 6.91 7.60 -2.71
C MET A 30 7.79 8.60 -3.47
N GLU A 31 8.79 9.17 -2.82
CA GLU A 31 9.79 10.04 -3.45
C GLU A 31 10.56 9.29 -4.54
N ARG A 32 10.94 8.03 -4.29
CA ARG A 32 11.62 7.19 -5.28
C ARG A 32 10.76 7.00 -6.53
N PHE A 33 9.46 6.70 -6.37
CA PHE A 33 8.55 6.58 -7.50
C PHE A 33 8.50 7.84 -8.36
N VAL A 34 8.35 9.00 -7.75
CA VAL A 34 8.29 10.27 -8.48
C VAL A 34 9.63 10.54 -9.19
N SER A 35 10.75 10.25 -8.53
CA SER A 35 12.08 10.44 -9.13
C SER A 35 12.34 9.53 -10.34
N VAL A 36 11.85 8.28 -10.31
CA VAL A 36 12.08 7.30 -11.38
C VAL A 36 11.06 7.43 -12.51
N ALA A 37 9.78 7.64 -12.18
CA ALA A 37 8.70 7.75 -13.15
C ALA A 37 8.58 9.16 -13.75
N GLY A 38 9.08 10.18 -13.07
CA GLY A 38 8.97 11.60 -13.49
C GLY A 38 7.61 12.23 -13.24
N GLU A 39 6.63 11.47 -12.76
CA GLU A 39 5.29 11.95 -12.41
C GLU A 39 4.75 11.27 -11.14
N ASP A 40 3.81 11.93 -10.47
CA ASP A 40 3.13 11.38 -9.31
C ASP A 40 1.81 10.68 -9.70
N HIS A 41 1.57 9.48 -9.20
CA HIS A 41 0.27 8.84 -9.39
C HIS A 41 -0.69 9.23 -8.27
N HIS A 42 -1.84 9.79 -8.62
CA HIS A 42 -2.83 10.29 -7.63
C HIS A 42 -3.31 9.21 -6.64
N LEU A 43 -3.38 7.93 -7.03
CA LEU A 43 -3.73 6.82 -6.12
C LEU A 43 -2.65 6.54 -5.07
N LEU A 44 -1.37 6.68 -5.43
CA LEU A 44 -0.26 6.54 -4.48
C LEU A 44 -0.25 7.73 -3.52
N ARG A 45 -0.40 8.95 -4.03
CA ARG A 45 -0.48 10.18 -3.22
C ARG A 45 -1.64 10.15 -2.21
N ARG A 46 -2.77 9.57 -2.58
CA ARG A 46 -3.95 9.39 -1.70
C ARG A 46 -3.84 8.17 -0.77
N ARG A 47 -2.71 7.45 -0.78
CA ARG A 47 -2.48 6.23 0.01
C ARG A 47 -3.54 5.13 -0.23
N ILE A 48 -4.12 5.08 -1.44
CA ILE A 48 -5.06 4.01 -1.83
C ILE A 48 -4.30 2.70 -2.03
N PHE A 49 -3.11 2.79 -2.64
CA PHE A 49 -2.09 1.76 -2.52
C PHE A 49 -1.25 2.08 -1.28
N PHE A 50 -1.34 1.22 -0.26
CA PHE A 50 -0.75 1.48 1.06
C PHE A 50 0.34 0.48 1.44
N SER A 51 0.38 -0.70 0.81
CA SER A 51 1.33 -1.76 1.11
C SER A 51 1.99 -2.34 -0.14
N HIS A 52 3.19 -2.88 0.01
CA HIS A 52 3.98 -3.52 -1.03
C HIS A 52 4.70 -4.79 -0.53
N ARG A 53 5.32 -5.52 -1.46
CA ARG A 53 6.23 -6.64 -1.19
C ARG A 53 7.42 -6.52 -2.15
N ASP A 54 8.63 -6.58 -1.61
CA ASP A 54 9.90 -6.55 -2.36
C ASP A 54 10.05 -5.35 -3.31
N LEU A 55 9.75 -4.14 -2.83
CA LEU A 55 9.71 -2.93 -3.68
C LEU A 55 10.85 -1.95 -3.37
N ASP A 56 11.79 -2.41 -2.54
CA ASP A 56 12.78 -1.68 -1.76
C ASP A 56 14.09 -1.44 -2.52
#